data_AF-A0A925H6H8-F1
#
_entry.id   AF-A0A925H6H8-F1
#
_cell.length_a   1.000
_cell.length_b   1.000
_cell.length_c   1.000
_cell.angle_alpha   90.00
_cell.angle_beta   90.00
_cell.angle_gamma   90.00
#
_symmetry.space_group_name_H-M   'P 1'
#
loop_
_entity.id
_entity.type
_entity.pdbx_description
1 polymer ?
#
loop_
_entity_poly.entity_id
_entity_poly.type
_entity_poly.pdbx_seq_one_letter_code
_entity_poly.pdbx_strand_id
1 'polypeptide(L)'
;MAEIISILNESGPWEWVWRESDAFGPYISSVPLESLRARIYDLDGFYSNGPTYTADFKLGEGCKAERAAIDSVFSELLGKLAARNVTKGEGYD
;
A
#
# COMPACT_ATOMS: atom_id res chain seq x y z
N MET A 1 1.85 12.48 -3.50
CA MET A 1 0.79 11.43 -3.59
C MET A 1 0.27 11.21 -5.02
N ALA A 2 -0.05 12.24 -5.81
CA ALA A 2 -0.57 12.04 -7.18
C ALA A 2 0.39 11.26 -8.12
N GLU A 3 1.69 11.55 -8.08
CA GLU A 3 2.69 10.82 -8.87
C GLU A 3 2.80 9.33 -8.50
N ILE A 4 2.65 9.00 -7.21
CA ILE A 4 2.71 7.62 -6.71
C ILE A 4 1.53 6.80 -7.25
N ILE A 5 0.33 7.41 -7.28
CA ILE A 5 -0.87 6.78 -7.83
C ILE A 5 -0.67 6.47 -9.31
N SER A 6 -0.12 7.42 -10.08
CA SER A 6 0.19 7.19 -11.51
C SER A 6 1.16 6.03 -11.68
N ILE A 7 2.29 6.06 -10.98
CA ILE A 7 3.32 5.00 -11.07
C ILE A 7 2.72 3.63 -10.72
N LEU A 8 1.92 3.54 -9.65
CA LEU A 8 1.32 2.27 -9.23
C LEU A 8 0.27 1.75 -10.22
N ASN A 9 -0.60 2.62 -10.74
CA ASN A 9 -1.62 2.27 -11.73
C ASN A 9 -1.01 1.89 -13.09
N GLU A 10 0.13 2.49 -13.47
CA GLU A 10 0.87 2.11 -14.67
C GLU A 10 1.69 0.82 -14.47
N SER A 11 2.06 0.51 -13.24
CA SER A 11 3.01 -0.57 -12.92
C SER A 11 2.37 -1.92 -12.61
N GLY A 12 1.06 -1.97 -12.35
CA GLY A 12 0.43 -3.14 -11.79
C GLY A 12 -1.06 -3.29 -12.14
N PRO A 13 -1.63 -4.47 -11.88
CA PRO A 13 -3.04 -4.75 -12.14
C PRO A 13 -3.97 -4.16 -11.07
N TRP A 14 -3.44 -3.40 -10.12
CA TRP A 14 -4.15 -2.90 -8.95
C TRP A 14 -4.56 -1.46 -9.21
N GLU A 15 -5.85 -1.16 -9.08
CA GLU A 15 -6.33 0.21 -9.15
C GLU A 15 -6.13 0.89 -7.79
N TRP A 16 -5.28 1.90 -7.77
CA TRP A 16 -4.97 2.73 -6.61
C TRP A 16 -5.76 4.02 -6.67
N VAL A 17 -6.41 4.33 -5.55
CA VAL A 17 -7.22 5.55 -5.38
C VAL A 17 -6.75 6.35 -4.19
N TRP A 18 -6.79 7.67 -4.33
CA TRP A 18 -6.55 8.59 -3.22
C TRP A 18 -7.72 8.57 -2.23
N ARG A 19 -7.39 8.62 -0.95
CA ARG A 19 -8.33 8.68 0.17
C ARG A 19 -7.80 9.63 1.24
N GLU A 20 -8.71 10.21 2.00
CA GLU A 20 -8.40 10.90 3.24
C GLU A 20 -9.13 10.24 4.40
N SER A 21 -8.52 10.30 5.58
CA SER A 21 -9.14 9.90 6.83
C SER A 21 -8.73 10.89 7.90
N ASP A 22 -9.69 11.45 8.62
CA ASP A 22 -9.42 12.33 9.77
C ASP A 22 -8.49 11.71 10.81
N ALA A 23 -8.50 10.38 10.94
CA ALA A 23 -7.68 9.66 11.92
C ALA A 23 -6.25 9.35 11.45
N PHE A 24 -6.00 9.30 10.13
CA PHE A 24 -4.74 8.79 9.56
C PHE A 24 -4.10 9.74 8.54
N GLY A 25 -4.76 10.85 8.22
CA GLY A 25 -4.35 11.76 7.17
C GLY A 25 -4.58 11.20 5.76
N PRO A 26 -3.91 11.76 4.74
CA PRO A 26 -4.02 11.34 3.36
C PRO A 26 -3.32 9.99 3.12
N TYR A 27 -4.01 9.08 2.44
CA TYR A 27 -3.49 7.76 2.08
C TYR A 27 -3.98 7.34 0.69
N ILE A 28 -3.35 6.34 0.12
CA ILE A 28 -3.81 5.69 -1.11
C ILE A 28 -4.19 4.25 -0.78
N SER A 29 -5.20 3.73 -1.46
CA SER A 29 -5.69 2.38 -1.22
C SER A 29 -6.02 1.68 -2.52
N SER A 30 -5.92 0.35 -2.52
CA SER A 30 -6.35 -0.51 -3.62
C SER A 30 -7.14 -1.70 -3.11
N VAL A 31 -8.09 -2.17 -3.92
CA VAL A 31 -8.90 -3.37 -3.64
C VAL A 31 -8.77 -4.34 -4.82
N PRO A 32 -7.63 -5.02 -4.98
CA PRO A 32 -7.35 -5.84 -6.16
C PRO A 32 -8.15 -7.15 -6.22
N LEU A 33 -8.66 -7.64 -5.07
CA LEU A 33 -9.50 -8.84 -4.99
C LEU A 33 -10.64 -8.59 -3.99
N GLU A 34 -11.72 -9.37 -4.11
CA GLU A 34 -12.96 -9.23 -3.30
C GLU A 34 -12.73 -9.31 -1.77
N SER A 35 -11.57 -9.80 -1.32
CA SER A 35 -11.15 -9.84 0.08
C SER A 35 -9.69 -9.41 0.28
N LEU A 36 -9.15 -8.52 -0.56
CA LEU A 36 -7.81 -7.95 -0.37
C LEU A 36 -7.88 -6.44 -0.43
N ARG A 37 -7.43 -5.78 0.63
CA ARG A 37 -7.30 -4.32 0.68
C ARG A 37 -5.85 -3.96 0.95
N ALA A 38 -5.23 -3.21 0.05
CA ALA A 38 -3.91 -2.65 0.24
C ALA A 38 -4.01 -1.15 0.51
N ARG A 39 -3.10 -0.62 1.31
CA ARG A 39 -3.01 0.81 1.63
C ARG A 39 -1.55 1.24 1.68
N ILE A 40 -1.31 2.48 1.29
CA ILE A 40 -0.02 3.15 1.42
C ILE A 40 -0.30 4.55 1.98
N TYR A 41 0.37 4.92 3.07
CA TYR A 41 0.26 6.23 3.69
C TYR A 41 1.64 6.76 4.01
N ASP A 42 1.78 8.08 4.00
CA ASP A 42 3.00 8.71 4.47
C ASP A 42 2.88 8.89 5.99
N LEU A 43 3.74 8.21 6.73
CA LEU A 43 3.99 8.59 8.12
C LEU A 43 4.99 9.73 8.01
N ASP A 44 4.50 10.97 7.99
CA ASP A 44 5.33 12.17 8.02
C ASP A 44 6.07 12.18 9.37
N GLY A 45 7.12 11.37 9.42
CA GLY A 45 7.95 11.16 10.57
C GLY A 45 8.86 12.37 10.61
N PHE A 46 8.72 13.17 11.65
CA PHE A 46 9.50 14.37 11.98
C PHE A 46 11.05 14.20 11.91
N TYR A 47 11.54 12.99 11.63
CA TYR A 47 12.95 12.59 11.54
C TYR A 47 13.36 11.87 10.24
N SER A 48 12.46 11.72 9.25
CA SER A 48 12.80 11.02 8.02
C SER A 48 13.46 11.96 6.99
N ASN A 49 14.67 11.59 6.53
CA ASN A 49 15.40 12.25 5.42
C ASN A 49 14.73 11.98 4.06
N GLY A 50 13.44 12.28 3.94
CA GLY A 50 12.60 12.06 2.76
C GLY A 50 11.25 11.40 3.11
N PRO A 51 10.31 11.37 2.16
CA PRO A 51 8.99 10.80 2.39
C PRO A 51 9.10 9.31 2.73
N THR A 52 8.54 8.92 3.87
CA THR A 52 8.55 7.55 4.35
C THR A 52 7.16 6.97 4.18
N TYR A 53 6.96 6.33 3.04
CA TYR A 53 5.72 5.63 2.74
C TYR A 53 5.68 4.30 3.50
N THR A 54 4.65 4.12 4.30
CA THR A 54 4.29 2.84 4.92
C THR A 54 3.22 2.18 4.07
N ALA A 55 3.36 0.88 3.85
CA ALA A 55 2.48 0.10 3.01
C ALA A 55 1.99 -1.15 3.76
N ASP A 56 0.68 -1.36 3.80
CA ASP A 56 0.05 -2.51 4.45
C ASP A 56 -1.01 -3.14 3.55
N PHE A 57 -1.34 -4.40 3.83
CA PHE A 57 -2.51 -5.03 3.23
C PHE A 57 -3.25 -5.90 4.25
N LYS A 58 -4.58 -5.92 4.13
CA LYS A 58 -5.50 -6.74 4.92
C LYS A 58 -6.18 -7.75 4.02
N LEU A 59 -6.14 -9.01 4.45
CA LEU A 59 -6.93 -10.09 3.89
C LEU A 59 -8.26 -10.13 4.65
N GLY A 60 -9.36 -9.94 3.93
CA GLY A 60 -10.71 -10.15 4.45
C GLY A 60 -11.05 -11.64 4.55
N GLU A 61 -12.12 -11.94 5.27
CA GLU A 61 -12.71 -13.28 5.29
C GLU A 61 -13.03 -13.75 3.87
N GLY A 62 -12.67 -15.00 3.56
CA GLY A 62 -12.90 -15.59 2.24
C GLY A 62 -11.82 -15.28 1.18
N CYS A 63 -10.73 -14.58 1.52
CA CYS A 63 -9.62 -14.40 0.58
C CYS A 63 -8.98 -15.75 0.25
N LYS A 64 -9.13 -16.20 -0.99
CA LYS A 64 -8.51 -17.45 -1.51
C LYS A 64 -7.09 -17.25 -2.01
N ALA A 65 -6.61 -16.01 -2.08
CA ALA A 65 -5.27 -15.72 -2.56
C ALA A 65 -4.23 -16.07 -1.49
N GLU A 66 -3.17 -16.74 -1.92
CA GLU A 66 -2.06 -17.07 -1.05
C GLU A 66 -1.33 -15.80 -0.64
N ARG A 67 -1.14 -15.61 0.67
CA ARG A 67 -0.44 -14.45 1.22
C ARG A 67 0.94 -14.27 0.60
N ALA A 68 1.67 -15.36 0.33
CA ALA A 68 2.99 -15.32 -0.30
C ALA A 68 2.96 -14.73 -1.72
N ALA A 69 1.93 -15.05 -2.52
CA ALA A 69 1.76 -14.48 -3.85
C ALA A 69 1.45 -12.98 -3.78
N ILE A 70 0.62 -12.57 -2.82
CA ILE A 70 0.29 -11.15 -2.59
C ILE A 70 1.53 -10.39 -2.10
N ASP A 71 2.28 -10.94 -1.16
CA ASP A 71 3.54 -10.37 -0.67
C ASP A 71 4.53 -10.15 -1.83
N SER A 72 4.65 -11.10 -2.76
CA SER A 72 5.53 -10.98 -3.93
C SER A 72 5.11 -9.83 -4.84
N VAL A 73 3.84 -9.82 -5.29
CA VAL A 73 3.31 -8.77 -6.17
C VAL A 73 3.39 -7.40 -5.50
N PHE A 74 3.08 -7.34 -4.20
CA PHE A 74 3.12 -6.11 -3.44
C PHE A 74 4.55 -5.59 -3.28
N SER A 75 5.51 -6.46 -2.97
CA SER A 75 6.91 -6.10 -2.85
C SER A 75 7.49 -5.61 -4.19
N GLU A 76 7.09 -6.21 -5.32
CA GLU A 76 7.51 -5.75 -6.65
C GLU A 76 6.94 -4.36 -6.98
N LEU A 77 5.67 -4.11 -6.65
CA LEU A 77 5.05 -2.79 -6.83
C LEU A 77 5.72 -1.72 -5.97
N LEU A 78 5.99 -2.04 -4.70
CA LEU A 78 6.68 -1.12 -3.79
C LEU A 78 8.14 -0.90 -4.18
N GLY A 79 8.82 -1.89 -4.78
CA GLY A 79 10.17 -1.74 -5.30
C GLY A 79 10.27 -0.80 -6.51
N LYS A 80 9.18 -0.61 -7.25
CA LYS A 80 9.10 0.38 -8.34
C LYS A 80 8.87 1.80 -7.82
N LEU A 81 8.24 1.93 -6.66
CA LEU A 81 8.31 3.18 -5.92
C LEU A 81 9.73 3.33 -5.38
N ALA A 82 10.27 4.54 -5.35
CA ALA A 82 11.49 4.82 -4.59
C ALA A 82 11.24 4.75 -3.06
N ALA A 83 10.39 3.82 -2.62
CA ALA A 83 10.00 3.59 -1.24
C ALA A 83 11.21 3.00 -0.49
N ARG A 84 11.82 3.81 0.38
CA ARG A 84 13.04 3.45 1.09
C ARG A 84 12.80 2.51 2.28
N ASN A 85 11.56 2.40 2.78
CA ASN A 85 11.20 1.56 3.91
C ASN A 85 9.87 0.84 3.64
N VAL A 86 9.93 -0.45 3.29
CA VAL A 86 8.75 -1.32 3.20
C VAL A 86 8.66 -2.11 4.50
N THR A 87 7.86 -1.63 5.45
CA THR A 87 7.58 -2.38 6.69
C THR A 87 6.39 -3.29 6.45
N LYS A 88 6.56 -4.61 6.63
CA LYS A 88 5.43 -5.54 6.58
C LYS A 88 4.48 -5.23 7.74
N GLY A 89 3.28 -4.74 7.44
CA GLY A 89 2.25 -4.56 8.44
C GLY A 89 1.84 -5.90 9.05
N GLU A 90 1.95 -6.03 10.37
CA GLU A 90 1.16 -7.02 11.11
C GLU A 90 -0.29 -6.56 11.00
N GLY A 91 -1.14 -7.39 10.39
CA GLY A 91 -2.53 -7.05 10.12
C GLY A 91 -3.23 -6.57 11.38
N TYR A 92 -3.95 -5.45 11.29
CA TYR A 92 -4.78 -4.96 12.39
C TYR A 92 -5.91 -5.94 12.69
N ASP A 93 -6.07 -6.26 13.98
CA ASP A 93 -7.26 -6.88 14.58
C ASP A 93 -8.50 -6.04 14.24
#